data_AF-A0A1Y1LKT8-F1
#
_entry.id   AF-A0A1Y1LKT8-F1
#
_cell.length_a   1.000
_cell.length_b   1.000
_cell.length_c   1.000
_cell.angle_alpha   90.00
_cell.angle_beta   90.00
_cell.angle_gamma   90.00
#
_symmetry.space_group_name_H-M   'P 1'
#
loop_
_entity.id
_entity.type
_entity.pdbx_description
1 polymer ?
#
loop_
_entity_poly.entity_id
_entity_poly.type
_entity_poly.pdbx_seq_one_letter_code
_entity_poly.pdbx_strand_id
1 'polypeptide(L)'
;VQQKHIHPANIVAKKPKPRTAKMSGSDDDERVPYAQYLRSILEKGLLLGSPPVVTTNPNSLEEQAKKVMPKKGWDYIKGGAGESSTMDADRLAFRQWKIVPRVLT
;
A
#
# COMPACT_ATOMS: atom_id res chain seq x y z
N VAL A 1 -27.79 -21.80 49.94
CA VAL A 1 -26.55 -22.61 50.07
C VAL A 1 -26.41 -23.37 48.75
N GLN A 2 -25.53 -23.08 47.80
CA GLN A 2 -24.17 -22.53 47.82
C GLN A 2 -23.91 -21.63 46.60
N GLN A 3 -23.29 -20.48 46.83
CA GLN A 3 -22.67 -19.64 45.80
C GLN A 3 -21.30 -20.25 45.45
N LYS A 4 -21.13 -20.73 44.22
CA LYS A 4 -19.81 -21.13 43.72
C LYS A 4 -18.96 -19.88 43.52
N HIS A 5 -18.01 -19.69 44.41
CA HIS A 5 -17.01 -18.62 44.38
C HIS A 5 -16.07 -18.82 43.19
N ILE A 6 -16.26 -18.03 42.14
CA ILE A 6 -15.35 -17.99 40.99
C ILE A 6 -14.25 -16.99 41.33
N HIS A 7 -13.03 -17.47 41.52
CA HIS A 7 -11.85 -16.62 41.67
C HIS A 7 -11.54 -15.99 40.30
N PRO A 8 -11.30 -14.66 40.19
CA PRO A 8 -10.88 -14.07 38.93
C PRO A 8 -9.44 -14.48 38.64
N ALA A 9 -9.26 -15.41 37.70
CA ALA A 9 -7.96 -15.68 37.10
C ALA A 9 -7.51 -14.42 36.36
N ASN A 10 -6.44 -13.80 36.85
CA ASN A 10 -5.84 -12.62 36.26
C ASN A 10 -5.10 -13.03 34.97
N ILE A 11 -5.84 -13.17 33.87
CA ILE A 11 -5.27 -13.45 32.55
C ILE A 11 -4.76 -12.12 32.00
N VAL A 12 -3.54 -11.77 32.39
CA VAL A 12 -2.76 -10.76 31.67
C VAL A 12 -2.61 -11.26 30.23
N ALA A 13 -3.37 -10.66 29.31
CA ALA A 13 -3.26 -10.89 27.89
C ALA A 13 -1.83 -10.54 27.45
N LYS A 14 -0.96 -11.55 27.35
CA LYS A 14 0.34 -11.40 26.69
C LYS A 14 0.02 -11.03 25.24
N LYS A 15 0.31 -9.78 24.86
CA LYS A 15 0.22 -9.32 23.47
C LYS A 15 0.89 -10.38 22.57
N PRO A 16 0.25 -10.80 21.47
CA PRO A 16 0.85 -11.80 20.59
C PRO A 16 2.18 -11.24 20.08
N LYS A 17 3.27 -11.98 20.36
CA LYS A 17 4.60 -11.70 19.83
C LYS A 17 4.47 -11.58 18.31
N PRO A 18 5.03 -10.54 17.66
CA PRO A 18 4.92 -10.39 16.22
C PRO A 18 5.41 -11.70 15.58
N ARG A 19 4.61 -12.27 14.68
CA ARG A 19 5.04 -13.42 13.87
C ARG A 19 6.27 -12.94 13.11
N THR A 20 7.45 -13.29 13.61
CA THR A 20 8.67 -13.34 12.82
C THR A 20 8.48 -14.48 11.84
N ALA A 21 7.70 -14.23 10.78
CA ALA A 21 7.83 -15.00 9.57
C ALA A 21 9.28 -14.80 9.13
N LYS A 22 10.05 -15.88 9.10
CA LYS A 22 11.35 -15.86 8.44
C LYS A 22 11.07 -15.57 6.97
N MET A 23 11.18 -14.30 6.59
CA MET A 23 11.28 -13.90 5.20
C MET A 23 12.67 -14.36 4.78
N SER A 24 12.76 -15.45 4.02
CA SER A 24 13.98 -15.81 3.33
C SER A 24 14.15 -14.85 2.16
N GLY A 25 14.61 -13.65 2.47
CA GLY A 25 15.09 -12.64 1.54
C GLY A 25 16.31 -12.04 2.21
N SER A 26 17.47 -12.23 1.61
CA SER A 26 18.72 -11.57 1.99
C SER A 26 18.60 -10.07 1.66
N ASP A 27 17.82 -9.34 2.44
CA ASP A 27 17.47 -7.95 2.15
C ASP A 27 18.04 -7.03 3.23
N ASP A 28 19.36 -7.02 3.37
CA ASP A 28 20.08 -5.81 3.79
C ASP A 28 20.13 -4.86 2.57
N ASP A 29 18.96 -4.55 2.00
CA ASP A 29 18.80 -3.72 0.82
C ASP A 29 18.94 -2.26 1.28
N GLU A 30 20.12 -1.68 1.03
CA GLU A 30 20.39 -0.28 1.24
C GLU A 30 19.29 0.53 0.55
N ARG A 31 18.34 1.08 1.32
CA ARG A 31 17.17 1.75 0.77
C ARG A 31 17.61 2.97 -0.03
N VAL A 32 17.68 2.78 -1.34
CA VAL A 32 18.02 3.82 -2.30
C VAL A 32 17.04 5.00 -2.09
N PRO A 33 17.53 6.25 -1.98
CA PRO A 33 16.65 7.41 -1.85
C PRO A 33 15.60 7.42 -2.96
N TYR A 34 14.33 7.60 -2.61
CA TYR A 34 13.19 7.44 -3.53
C TYR A 34 13.34 8.21 -4.85
N ALA A 35 13.92 9.41 -4.79
CA ALA A 35 14.16 10.24 -5.97
C ALA A 35 15.09 9.57 -7.02
N GLN A 36 15.98 8.66 -6.61
CA GLN A 36 16.92 7.99 -7.51
C GLN A 36 16.24 6.96 -8.42
N TYR A 37 15.04 6.45 -8.08
CA TYR A 37 14.29 5.57 -8.97
C TYR A 37 13.99 6.23 -10.33
N LEU A 38 13.72 7.55 -10.33
CA LEU A 38 13.49 8.31 -11.55
C LEU A 38 14.68 8.23 -12.51
N ARG A 39 15.90 8.33 -12.00
CA ARG A 39 17.12 8.24 -12.79
C ARG A 39 17.20 6.88 -13.50
N SER A 40 16.99 5.79 -12.75
CA SER A 40 17.03 4.44 -13.31
C SER A 40 15.96 4.19 -14.38
N ILE A 41 14.76 4.76 -14.22
CA ILE A 41 13.68 4.65 -15.20
C ILE A 41 14.05 5.40 -16.49
N LEU A 42 14.61 6.60 -16.36
CA LEU A 42 15.03 7.41 -17.51
C LEU A 42 16.21 6.79 -18.26
N GLU A 43 17.22 6.29 -17.55
CA GLU A 43 18.36 5.59 -18.15
C GLU A 43 17.90 4.35 -18.94
N LYS A 44 17.02 3.53 -18.37
CA LYS A 44 16.46 2.35 -19.06
C LYS A 44 15.59 2.72 -20.26
N GLY A 45 14.74 3.73 -20.12
CA GLY A 45 13.86 4.17 -21.21
C GLY A 45 14.63 4.80 -22.37
N LEU A 46 15.62 5.65 -22.08
CA LEU A 46 16.31 6.44 -23.09
C LEU A 46 17.55 5.75 -23.67
N LEU A 47 18.38 5.11 -22.83
CA LEU A 47 19.64 4.50 -23.27
C LEU A 47 19.45 3.05 -23.73
N LEU A 48 18.61 2.29 -23.01
CA LEU A 48 18.36 0.88 -23.28
C LEU A 48 17.10 0.66 -24.14
N GLY A 49 16.35 1.72 -24.45
CA GLY A 49 15.10 1.65 -25.23
C GLY A 49 14.01 0.80 -24.57
N SER A 50 14.12 0.57 -23.26
CA SER A 50 13.24 -0.31 -22.50
C SER A 50 12.36 0.54 -21.57
N PRO A 51 11.16 0.96 -22.03
CA PRO A 51 10.23 1.70 -21.19
C PRO A 51 9.67 0.80 -20.08
N PRO A 52 9.18 1.39 -18.97
CA PRO A 52 8.57 0.62 -17.90
C PRO A 52 7.34 -0.15 -18.42
N VAL A 53 7.17 -1.38 -17.92
CA VAL A 53 6.08 -2.29 -18.31
C VAL A 53 4.70 -1.74 -17.93
N VAL A 54 4.65 -0.97 -16.85
CA VAL A 54 3.44 -0.31 -16.35
C VAL A 54 3.55 1.20 -16.59
N THR A 55 2.40 1.83 -16.80
CA THR A 55 2.32 3.29 -16.92
C THR A 55 2.87 3.97 -15.66
N THR A 56 3.58 5.08 -15.84
CA THR A 56 4.03 5.95 -14.76
C THR A 56 2.94 6.91 -14.27
N ASN A 57 1.81 7.01 -14.97
CA ASN A 57 0.66 7.78 -14.55
C ASN A 57 -0.26 6.93 -13.64
N PRO A 58 -0.38 7.26 -12.34
CA PRO A 58 -1.18 6.45 -11.41
C PRO A 58 -2.67 6.41 -11.78
N ASN A 59 -3.21 7.44 -12.43
CA ASN A 59 -4.63 7.45 -12.83
C ASN A 59 -4.90 6.51 -14.00
N SER A 60 -3.93 6.29 -14.88
CA SER A 60 -4.06 5.40 -16.04
C SER A 60 -3.79 3.93 -15.68
N LEU A 61 -3.18 3.67 -14.52
CA LEU A 61 -2.83 2.32 -14.08
C LEU A 61 -4.09 1.47 -13.86
N GLU A 62 -5.16 2.08 -13.34
CA GLU A 62 -6.45 1.43 -13.15
C GLU A 62 -7.03 0.91 -14.48
N GLU A 63 -7.04 1.75 -15.51
CA GLU A 63 -7.52 1.38 -16.84
C GLU A 63 -6.64 0.32 -17.52
N GLN A 64 -5.32 0.41 -17.34
CA GLN A 64 -4.38 -0.58 -17.87
C GLN A 64 -4.60 -1.95 -17.21
N ALA A 65 -4.78 -1.97 -15.89
CA ALA A 65 -5.08 -3.17 -15.14
C ALA A 65 -6.40 -3.82 -15.59
N LYS A 66 -7.46 -3.02 -15.79
CA LYS A 66 -8.77 -3.50 -16.26
C LYS A 66 -8.69 -4.21 -17.61
N LYS A 67 -7.79 -3.79 -18.50
CA LYS A 67 -7.62 -4.39 -19.84
C LYS A 67 -6.95 -5.76 -19.83
N VAL A 68 -6.10 -6.03 -18.82
CA VAL A 68 -5.25 -7.24 -18.79
C VAL A 68 -5.76 -8.27 -17.79
N MET A 69 -6.46 -7.86 -16.73
CA MET A 69 -6.87 -8.76 -15.65
C MET A 69 -8.13 -9.58 -15.99
N PRO A 70 -8.24 -10.82 -15.49
CA PRO A 70 -9.50 -11.56 -15.49
C PRO A 70 -10.58 -10.84 -14.69
N LYS A 71 -11.82 -10.85 -15.18
CA LYS A 71 -12.97 -10.15 -14.57
C LYS A 71 -13.12 -10.42 -13.06
N LYS A 72 -12.99 -11.68 -12.63
CA LYS A 72 -13.12 -12.06 -11.21
C LYS A 72 -12.06 -11.41 -10.32
N GLY A 73 -10.81 -11.33 -10.80
CA GLY A 73 -9.71 -10.68 -10.06
C GLY A 73 -9.89 -9.17 -10.04
N TRP A 74 -10.30 -8.60 -11.16
CA TRP A 74 -10.61 -7.18 -11.28
C TRP A 74 -11.70 -6.74 -10.29
N ASP A 75 -12.84 -7.43 -10.28
CA ASP A 75 -13.98 -7.09 -9.41
C ASP A 75 -13.61 -7.19 -7.92
N TYR A 76 -12.72 -8.12 -7.57
CA TYR A 76 -12.22 -8.24 -6.19
C TYR A 76 -11.29 -7.09 -5.79
N ILE A 77 -10.38 -6.69 -6.67
CA ILE A 77 -9.39 -5.62 -6.39
C ILE A 77 -10.05 -4.24 -6.41
N LYS A 78 -10.92 -4.00 -7.40
CA LYS A 78 -11.57 -2.69 -7.60
C LYS A 78 -12.74 -2.47 -6.64
N GLY A 79 -13.33 -3.55 -6.12
CA GLY A 79 -14.52 -3.51 -5.28
C GLY A 79 -14.30 -2.70 -4.01
N GLY A 80 -15.23 -1.79 -3.72
CA GLY A 80 -15.37 -1.14 -2.42
C GLY A 80 -16.58 -1.69 -1.67
N ALA A 81 -16.72 -1.31 -0.41
CA ALA A 81 -17.92 -1.64 0.35
C ALA A 81 -19.11 -0.79 -0.13
N GLY A 82 -20.24 -1.44 -0.43
CA GLY A 82 -21.47 -0.77 -0.87
C GLY A 82 -21.27 0.06 -2.14
N GLU A 83 -21.76 1.30 -2.14
CA GLU A 83 -21.62 2.25 -3.26
C GLU A 83 -20.17 2.73 -3.48
N SER A 84 -19.23 2.37 -2.60
CA SER A 84 -17.83 2.84 -2.63
C SER A 84 -17.67 4.36 -2.38
N SER A 85 -18.68 5.03 -1.83
CA SER A 85 -18.65 6.46 -1.49
C SER A 85 -17.51 6.84 -0.53
N THR A 86 -17.12 5.93 0.37
CA THR A 86 -15.95 6.12 1.25
C THR A 86 -14.65 6.16 0.45
N MET A 87 -14.51 5.38 -0.62
CA MET A 87 -13.29 5.41 -1.46
C MET A 87 -13.18 6.74 -2.20
N ASP A 88 -14.31 7.32 -2.61
CA ASP A 88 -14.33 8.66 -3.21
C ASP A 88 -13.99 9.74 -2.17
N ALA A 89 -14.55 9.62 -0.95
CA ALA A 89 -14.24 10.52 0.15
C ALA A 89 -12.74 10.51 0.50
N ASP A 90 -12.08 9.35 0.52
CA ASP A 90 -10.64 9.23 0.77
C ASP A 90 -9.82 9.99 -0.28
N ARG A 91 -10.18 9.86 -1.57
CA ARG A 91 -9.54 10.61 -2.66
C ARG A 91 -9.76 12.11 -2.53
N LEU A 92 -10.95 12.53 -2.12
CA LEU A 92 -11.29 13.94 -1.95
C LEU A 92 -10.55 14.57 -0.77
N ALA A 93 -10.37 13.84 0.33
CA ALA A 93 -9.68 14.34 1.52
C ALA A 93 -8.27 14.85 1.19
N PHE A 94 -7.47 14.11 0.42
CA PHE A 94 -6.13 14.57 0.02
C PHE A 94 -6.14 15.78 -0.92
N ARG A 95 -7.20 15.99 -1.70
CA ARG A 95 -7.32 17.17 -2.58
C ARG A 95 -7.58 18.45 -1.80
N GLN A 96 -8.13 18.36 -0.60
CA GLN A 96 -8.43 19.51 0.26
C GLN A 96 -7.16 20.13 0.85
N TRP A 97 -6.13 19.32 1.11
CA TRP A 97 -4.87 19.78 1.68
C TRP A 97 -3.87 20.20 0.60
N LYS A 98 -3.17 21.31 0.83
CA LYS A 98 -2.14 21.85 -0.08
C LYS A 98 -0.79 21.88 0.61
N ILE A 99 0.23 21.38 -0.06
CA ILE A 99 1.62 21.53 0.38
C ILE A 99 2.06 22.95 0.06
N VAL A 100 2.59 23.68 1.04
CA VAL A 100 3.17 25.01 0.86
C VAL A 100 4.67 24.86 0.60
N PRO A 101 5.17 25.20 -0.60
CA PRO A 101 6.60 25.15 -0.88
C PRO A 101 7.37 26.13 0.03
N ARG A 102 8.48 25.66 0.60
CA ARG A 102 9.42 26.51 1.35
C ARG A 102 10.71 26.55 0.56
N VAL A 103 11.10 27.74 0.14
CA VAL A 103 12.35 27.97 -0.58
C VAL A 103 13.30 28.72 0.34
N LEU A 104 14.55 28.25 0.44
CA LEU A 104 15.65 28.92 1.15
C LEU A 104 15.38 29.23 2.64
N THR A 105 14.68 28.34 3.34
CA THR A 105 14.49 28.40 4.81
C THR A 105 15.58 27.66 5.56
#